data_AF-A0A4Q0I5N5-F1
#
_entry.id   AF-A0A4Q0I5N5-F1
#
_cell.length_a   1.000
_cell.length_b   1.000
_cell.length_c   1.000
_cell.angle_alpha   90.00
_cell.angle_beta   90.00
_cell.angle_gamma   90.00
#
_symmetry.space_group_name_H-M   'P 1'
#
loop_
_entity.id
_entity.type
_entity.pdbx_description
1 polymer ?
#
loop_
_entity_poly.entity_id
_entity_poly.type
_entity_poly.pdbx_seq_one_letter_code
_entity_poly.pdbx_strand_id
1 'polypeptide(L)' 'MTNKEKVIEFYKSHYGEINGALTGFILAVCILIIGFFQTAFIAICVGIGYYIGKKISQDKDYIKNLLDRILPPGTYR' A
#
# COMPACT_ATOMS: atom_id res chain seq x y z
N MET A 1 -7.19 32.99 12.19
CA MET A 1 -6.36 31.83 11.80
C MET A 1 -5.74 31.22 13.03
N THR A 2 -6.22 30.04 13.41
CA THR A 2 -5.78 29.24 14.56
C THR A 2 -4.45 28.56 14.24
N ASN A 3 -3.58 28.35 15.23
CA ASN A 3 -2.29 27.66 15.03
C ASN A 3 -2.41 26.31 14.31
N LYS A 4 -3.53 25.60 14.50
CA LYS A 4 -3.81 24.33 13.82
C LYS A 4 -3.94 24.49 12.31
N GLU A 5 -4.56 25.56 11.85
CA GLU A 5 -4.79 25.83 10.42
C GLU A 5 -3.46 26.08 9.70
N LYS A 6 -2.55 26.82 10.35
CA LYS A 6 -1.20 27.06 9.81
C LYS A 6 -0.40 25.78 9.63
N VAL A 7 -0.47 24.85 10.58
CA VAL A 7 0.23 23.56 10.49
C VAL A 7 -0.35 22.69 9.38
N ILE A 8 -1.67 22.67 9.23
CA ILE A 8 -2.35 21.90 8.17
C ILE A 8 -2.03 22.48 6.79
N GLU A 9 -2.02 23.80 6.66
CA GLU A 9 -1.70 24.49 5.41
C GLU A 9 -0.23 24.28 5.02
N PHE A 10 0.68 24.38 5.98
CA PHE A 10 2.09 24.04 5.79
C PHE A 10 2.28 22.58 5.35
N TYR A 11 1.60 21.64 6.01
CA TYR A 11 1.64 20.23 5.63
C TYR A 11 1.07 20.00 4.22
N LYS A 12 -0.05 20.64 3.86
CA LYS A 12 -0.62 20.55 2.50
C LYS A 12 0.31 21.11 1.43
N SER A 13 1.08 22.15 1.74
CA SER A 13 2.04 22.74 0.80
C SER A 13 3.23 21.81 0.55
N HIS A 14 3.62 20.99 1.53
CA HIS A 14 4.83 20.15 1.48
C HIS A 14 4.55 18.65 1.68
N TYR A 15 3.32 18.19 1.44
CA TYR A 15 2.91 16.84 1.80
C TYR A 15 3.77 15.77 1.13
N GLY A 16 4.21 15.98 -0.11
CA GLY A 16 5.07 15.04 -0.83
C GLY A 16 6.44 14.86 -0.15
N GLU A 17 7.06 15.97 0.27
CA GLU A 17 8.37 15.99 0.94
C GLU A 17 8.28 15.33 2.32
N ILE A 18 7.23 15.66 3.09
CA ILE A 18 7.04 15.13 4.44
C ILE A 18 6.74 13.63 4.41
N ASN A 19 5.85 13.19 3.52
CA ASN A 19 5.56 11.76 3.38
C ASN A 19 6.77 11.02 2.81
N GLY A 20 7.49 11.59 1.84
CA GLY A 20 8.70 10.99 1.29
C GLY A 20 9.79 10.81 2.35
N ALA A 21 10.04 11.83 3.18
CA ALA A 21 10.99 11.77 4.29
C ALA A 21 10.56 10.72 5.33
N LEU A 22 9.29 10.68 5.70
CA LEU A 22 8.76 9.73 6.66
C LEU A 22 8.87 8.28 6.14
N THR A 23 8.48 8.04 4.89
CA THR A 23 8.60 6.72 4.26
C THR A 23 10.06 6.30 4.12
N GLY A 24 10.95 7.20 3.70
CA GLY A 24 12.38 6.94 3.60
C GLY A 24 13.02 6.62 4.95
N PHE A 25 12.62 7.33 6.01
CA PHE A 25 13.07 7.06 7.36
C PHE A 25 12.64 5.67 7.85
N ILE A 26 11.38 5.29 7.64
CA ILE A 26 10.87 3.96 8.00
C ILE A 26 11.64 2.87 7.23
N LEU A 27 11.85 3.05 5.91
CA LEU A 27 12.63 2.12 5.10
C LEU A 27 14.07 1.98 5.61
N ALA A 28 14.73 3.10 5.92
CA ALA A 28 16.08 3.10 6.46
C ALA A 28 16.16 2.36 7.79
N VAL A 29 15.23 2.61 8.71
CA VAL A 29 15.14 1.90 10.00
C VAL A 29 14.90 0.40 9.79
N CYS A 30 14.02 0.02 8.87
CA CYS A 30 13.82 -1.39 8.50
C CYS A 30 15.10 -2.04 7.98
N ILE A 31 15.86 -1.35 7.11
CA ILE A 31 17.15 -1.82 6.59
C ILE A 31 18.17 -2.00 7.71
N LEU A 32 18.21 -1.09 8.67
CA LEU A 32 19.15 -1.16 9.80
C LEU A 32 18.82 -2.29 10.79
N ILE A 33 17.52 -2.54 11.06
CA ILE A 33 17.09 -3.58 12.01
C ILE A 33 17.13 -4.98 11.39
N ILE A 34 16.56 -5.11 10.19
CA ILE A 34 16.35 -6.40 9.51
C ILE A 34 17.58 -6.77 8.67
N GLY A 35 18.27 -5.78 8.12
CA GLY A 35 19.41 -5.95 7.23
C GLY A 35 19.05 -5.70 5.75
N PHE A 36 20.03 -5.22 4.98
CA PHE A 36 19.84 -4.76 3.60
C PHE A 36 19.21 -5.79 2.67
N PHE A 37 19.70 -7.02 2.67
CA PHE A 37 19.20 -8.08 1.77
C PHE A 37 17.78 -8.54 2.11
N GLN A 38 17.43 -8.55 3.39
CA GLN A 38 16.11 -8.95 3.85
C GLN A 38 15.07 -7.87 3.50
N THR A 39 15.39 -6.59 3.65
CA THR A 39 14.50 -5.51 3.20
C THR A 39 14.33 -5.51 1.68
N ALA A 40 15.38 -5.81 0.91
CA ALA A 40 15.27 -5.94 -0.54
C ALA A 40 14.32 -7.10 -0.95
N PHE A 41 14.42 -8.25 -0.28
CA PHE A 41 13.50 -9.37 -0.49
C PHE A 41 12.05 -8.98 -0.20
N ILE A 42 11.81 -8.33 0.95
CA ILE A 42 10.47 -7.83 1.33
C ILE A 42 9.96 -6.82 0.29
N ALA A 43 10.80 -5.89 -0.16
CA ALA A 43 10.41 -4.89 -1.16
C ALA A 43 9.99 -5.54 -2.49
N ILE A 44 10.72 -6.57 -2.93
CA ILE A 44 10.37 -7.34 -4.13
C ILE A 44 9.04 -8.08 -3.92
N CYS A 45 8.85 -8.77 -2.79
CA CYS A 45 7.61 -9.45 -2.47
C CYS A 45 6.41 -8.48 -2.44
N VAL A 46 6.57 -7.30 -1.84
CA VAL A 46 5.54 -6.26 -1.81
C VAL A 46 5.26 -5.73 -3.21
N GLY A 47 6.29 -5.49 -4.03
CA GLY A 47 6.12 -5.03 -5.41
C GLY A 47 5.38 -6.05 -6.27
N ILE A 48 5.73 -7.34 -6.17
CA ILE A 48 5.03 -8.43 -6.86
C ILE A 48 3.59 -8.54 -6.36
N GLY A 49 3.38 -8.54 -5.05
CA GLY A 49 2.04 -8.61 -4.44
C GLY A 49 1.15 -7.44 -4.87
N TYR A 50 1.70 -6.22 -4.93
CA TYR A 50 0.99 -5.04 -5.42
C TYR A 50 0.67 -5.15 -6.91
N TYR A 51 1.62 -5.59 -7.74
CA TYR A 51 1.39 -5.75 -9.18
C TYR A 51 0.29 -6.78 -9.46
N ILE A 52 0.34 -7.93 -8.79
CA ILE A 52 -0.68 -8.98 -8.88
C ILE A 52 -2.02 -8.47 -8.33
N GLY A 53 -2.01 -7.87 -7.14
CA GLY A 53 -3.21 -7.32 -6.50
C GLY A 53 -3.87 -6.22 -7.33
N LYS A 54 -3.09 -5.34 -7.95
CA LYS A 54 -3.58 -4.30 -8.87
C LYS A 54 -4.21 -4.93 -10.12
N LYS A 55 -3.58 -5.94 -10.71
CA LYS A 55 -4.13 -6.66 -11.87
C LYS A 55 -5.47 -7.33 -11.53
N ILE A 56 -5.56 -7.93 -10.35
CA ILE A 56 -6.81 -8.52 -9.82
C ILE A 56 -7.86 -7.45 -9.50
N SER A 57 -7.46 -6.30 -8.96
CA SER A 57 -8.39 -5.22 -8.61
C SER A 57 -8.94 -4.47 -9.83
N GLN A 58 -8.14 -4.36 -10.89
CA GLN A 58 -8.54 -3.72 -12.15
C GLN A 58 -9.58 -4.57 -12.89
N ASP A 59 -9.53 -5.88 -12.70
CA ASP A 59 -10.50 -6.85 -13.20
C ASP A 59 -11.48 -7.21 -12.07
N LYS A 60 -12.43 -6.30 -11.80
CA LYS A 60 -13.45 -6.49 -10.74
C LYS A 60 -14.21 -7.82 -10.88
N ASP A 61 -14.30 -8.32 -12.10
CA ASP A 61 -14.93 -9.59 -12.41
C ASP A 61 -14.00 -10.78 -12.13
N TYR A 62 -12.68 -10.61 -12.03
CA TYR A 62 -11.74 -11.70 -11.71
C TYR A 62 -11.97 -12.26 -10.30
N ILE A 63 -12.15 -11.41 -9.29
CA ILE A 63 -12.51 -11.84 -7.93
C ILE A 63 -13.89 -12.49 -7.91
N LYS A 64 -14.88 -11.89 -8.60
CA LYS A 64 -16.22 -12.48 -8.73
C LYS A 64 -16.18 -13.86 -9.40
N ASN A 65 -15.48 -14.01 -10.52
CA ASN A 65 -15.34 -15.27 -11.25
C ASN A 65 -14.54 -16.32 -10.46
N LEU A 66 -13.51 -15.93 -9.70
CA LEU A 66 -12.80 -16.84 -8.79
C LEU A 66 -13.71 -17.29 -7.65
N LEU A 67 -14.48 -16.36 -7.09
CA LEU A 67 -15.41 -16.64 -6.01
C LEU A 67 -16.56 -17.52 -6.50
N ASP A 68 -17.16 -17.24 -7.65
CA ASP A 68 -18.20 -18.07 -8.28
C ASP A 68 -17.70 -19.48 -8.66
N ARG A 69 -16.39 -19.63 -8.92
CA ARG A 69 -15.78 -20.93 -9.22
C ARG A 69 -15.45 -21.75 -7.97
N ILE A 70 -15.15 -21.09 -6.85
CA ILE A 70 -14.79 -21.72 -5.56
C ILE A 70 -16.01 -21.92 -4.65
N LEU A 71 -17.01 -21.05 -4.75
CA LEU A 71 -18.25 -21.10 -3.99
C LEU A 71 -19.39 -21.58 -4.92
N PRO A 72 -19.92 -22.79 -4.74
CA PRO A 72 -21.07 -23.24 -5.53
C PRO A 72 -22.26 -22.28 -5.31
N PRO A 73 -23.04 -21.97 -6.36
CA PRO A 73 -24.16 -21.03 -6.27
C PRO A 73 -25.23 -21.59 -5.32
N GLY A 74 -25.18 -21.13 -4.07
CA GLY A 74 -26.13 -21.44 -3.03
C GLY A 74 -27.03 -20.25 -2.76
N THR A 75 -28.12 -20.16 -3.52
CA THR A 75 -29.41 -19.61 -3.07
C THR A 75 -29.35 -18.27 -2.33
N TYR A 76 -29.25 -17.16 -3.07
CA TYR A 76 -29.83 -15.90 -2.62
C TYR A 76 -31.18 -15.74 -3.32
N ARG A 77 -32.25 -16.03 -2.58
CA ARG A 77 -33.62 -15.63 -2.91
C ARG A 77 -33.79 -14.14 -2.64
#